data_AF-A0A1K1NBC5-F1
#
_entry.id   AF-A0A1K1NBC5-F1
#
_cell.length_a   1.000
_cell.length_b   1.000
_cell.length_c   1.000
_cell.angle_alpha   90.00
_cell.angle_beta   90.00
_cell.angle_gamma   90.00
#
_symmetry.space_group_name_H-M   'P 1'
#
loop_
_entity.id
_entity.type
_entity.pdbx_description
1 polymer ?
#
loop_
_entity_poly.entity_id
_entity_poly.type
_entity_poly.pdbx_seq_one_letter_code
_entity_poly.pdbx_strand_id
1 'polypeptide(L)'
;MKTTIKTNQSESTITIKEDFDVILEENFSAVCKTIANRGVALNELKSLFDSHERVVDEIVRIIRSSIDGSQAAMHLCAQLGISKATAKYILVLPLSTLTSLSPKDLKKKCEEHKRLVASLNELFEES
;
A
#
# COMPACT_ATOMS: atom_id res chain seq x y z
N MET A 1 -40.62 2.40 -2.95
CA MET A 1 -41.26 1.53 -3.96
C MET A 1 -40.60 0.16 -3.88
N LYS A 2 -41.38 -0.90 -3.64
CA LYS A 2 -40.88 -2.29 -3.60
C LYS A 2 -41.01 -2.87 -5.00
N THR A 3 -39.91 -3.33 -5.59
CA THR A 3 -39.93 -4.08 -6.85
C THR A 3 -39.28 -5.43 -6.60
N THR A 4 -40.08 -6.49 -6.72
CA THR A 4 -39.65 -7.88 -6.53
C THR A 4 -39.11 -8.43 -7.84
N ILE A 5 -37.85 -8.88 -7.84
CA ILE A 5 -37.28 -9.70 -8.91
C ILE A 5 -36.94 -11.05 -8.29
N LYS A 6 -37.57 -12.13 -8.78
CA LYS A 6 -37.27 -13.50 -8.39
C LYS A 6 -36.26 -14.10 -9.36
N THR A 7 -35.09 -14.45 -8.85
CA THR A 7 -34.19 -15.43 -9.48
C THR A 7 -33.53 -16.28 -8.39
N ASN A 8 -33.48 -17.58 -8.66
CA ASN A 8 -33.22 -18.66 -7.71
C ASN A 8 -31.83 -18.65 -7.07
N GLN A 9 -31.83 -18.89 -5.75
CA GLN A 9 -30.76 -19.41 -4.89
C GLN A 9 -29.54 -18.50 -4.58
N SER A 10 -29.81 -17.41 -3.86
CA SER A 10 -29.58 -17.34 -2.40
C SER A 10 -30.31 -16.10 -1.91
N GLU A 11 -31.48 -16.27 -1.30
CA GLU A 11 -32.26 -15.18 -0.73
C GLU A 11 -31.51 -14.58 0.46
N SER A 12 -30.59 -13.65 0.18
CA SER A 12 -30.25 -12.60 1.12
C SER A 12 -31.02 -11.39 0.63
N THR A 13 -32.15 -11.10 1.30
CA THR A 13 -32.88 -9.84 1.12
C THR A 13 -32.04 -8.74 1.76
N ILE A 14 -30.91 -8.41 1.13
CA ILE A 14 -30.04 -7.32 1.54
C ILE A 14 -30.66 -6.05 0.96
N THR A 15 -31.03 -5.15 1.84
CA THR A 15 -31.70 -3.90 1.49
C THR A 15 -30.66 -2.95 0.92
N ILE A 16 -30.99 -2.10 -0.07
CA ILE A 16 -30.04 -1.16 -0.74
C ILE A 16 -29.18 -0.34 0.26
N LYS A 17 -29.67 -0.09 1.48
CA LYS A 17 -28.90 0.54 2.56
C LYS A 17 -27.75 -0.35 3.08
N GLU A 18 -28.02 -1.62 3.32
CA GLU A 18 -27.05 -2.60 3.80
C GLU A 18 -25.94 -2.81 2.76
N ASP A 19 -26.25 -2.75 1.46
CA ASP A 19 -25.23 -2.78 0.40
C ASP A 19 -24.30 -1.56 0.46
N PHE A 20 -24.84 -0.36 0.70
CA PHE A 20 -24.02 0.86 0.81
C PHE A 20 -23.12 0.85 2.04
N ASP A 21 -23.64 0.41 3.19
CA ASP A 21 -22.87 0.36 4.44
C ASP A 21 -21.72 -0.66 4.33
N VAL A 22 -21.96 -1.84 3.74
CA VAL A 22 -20.91 -2.84 3.48
C VAL A 22 -19.86 -2.30 2.51
N ILE A 23 -20.27 -1.65 1.42
CA ILE A 23 -19.34 -1.05 0.46
C ILE A 23 -18.50 0.05 1.11
N LEU A 24 -19.09 0.86 2.01
CA LEU A 24 -18.36 1.88 2.75
C LEU A 24 -17.33 1.25 3.70
N GLU A 25 -17.70 0.21 4.45
CA GLU A 25 -16.79 -0.49 5.36
C GLU A 25 -15.63 -1.19 4.63
N GLU A 26 -15.90 -1.86 3.51
CA GLU A 26 -14.86 -2.52 2.71
C GLU A 26 -13.85 -1.52 2.15
N ASN A 27 -14.36 -0.42 1.57
CA ASN A 27 -13.51 0.65 1.05
C ASN A 27 -12.71 1.32 2.17
N PHE A 28 -13.31 1.53 3.34
CA PHE A 28 -12.63 2.08 4.50
C PHE A 28 -11.46 1.19 4.95
N SER A 29 -11.72 -0.12 5.12
CA SER A 29 -10.69 -1.10 5.46
C SER A 29 -9.54 -1.10 4.45
N ALA A 30 -9.86 -1.00 3.15
CA ALA A 30 -8.87 -0.96 2.09
C ALA A 30 -8.01 0.31 2.15
N VAL A 31 -8.60 1.47 2.43
CA VAL A 31 -7.87 2.74 2.62
C VAL A 31 -6.92 2.64 3.82
N CYS A 32 -7.40 2.20 4.98
CA CYS A 32 -6.58 2.04 6.18
C CYS A 32 -5.40 1.08 5.95
N LYS A 33 -5.64 -0.06 5.29
CA LYS A 33 -4.57 -1.00 4.90
C LYS A 33 -3.55 -0.35 3.97
N THR A 34 -4.00 0.43 2.99
CA THR A 34 -3.12 1.11 2.04
C THR A 34 -2.21 2.11 2.73
N ILE A 35 -2.77 2.88 3.66
CA ILE A 35 -2.05 3.88 4.44
C ILE A 35 -1.03 3.20 5.36
N ALA A 36 -1.46 2.19 6.11
CA ALA A 36 -0.57 1.41 6.98
C ALA A 36 0.59 0.78 6.20
N ASN A 37 0.30 0.12 5.07
CA ASN A 37 1.32 -0.49 4.22
C ASN A 37 2.32 0.53 3.66
N ARG A 38 1.85 1.73 3.29
CA ARG A 38 2.74 2.81 2.87
C ARG A 38 3.65 3.27 4.01
N GLY A 39 3.14 3.37 5.23
CA GLY A 39 3.94 3.71 6.41
C GLY A 39 5.06 2.70 6.68
N VAL A 40 4.72 1.40 6.65
CA VAL A 40 5.68 0.30 6.76
C VAL A 40 6.75 0.41 5.67
N ALA A 41 6.32 0.59 4.41
CA ALA A 41 7.23 0.68 3.29
C ALA A 41 8.20 1.86 3.36
N LEU A 42 7.72 3.03 3.75
CA LEU A 42 8.56 4.21 3.91
C LEU A 42 9.61 4.03 5.02
N ASN A 43 9.24 3.39 6.13
CA ASN A 43 10.16 3.13 7.23
C ASN A 43 11.25 2.11 6.85
N GLU A 44 10.87 0.99 6.23
CA GLU A 44 11.82 -0.02 5.76
C GLU A 44 12.76 0.52 4.68
N LEU A 45 12.23 1.27 3.70
CA LEU A 45 13.05 1.94 2.69
C LEU A 45 14.03 2.93 3.31
N LYS A 46 13.58 3.73 4.29
CA LYS A 46 14.50 4.62 5.01
C LYS A 46 15.63 3.83 5.68
N SER A 47 15.31 2.75 6.38
CA SER A 47 16.31 1.88 7.03
C SER A 47 17.31 1.29 6.03
N LEU A 48 16.83 0.86 4.85
CA LEU A 48 17.69 0.35 3.79
C LEU A 48 18.67 1.41 3.27
N PHE A 49 18.18 2.61 2.99
CA PHE A 49 18.99 3.73 2.49
C PHE A 49 19.96 4.28 3.53
N ASP A 50 19.62 4.19 4.82
CA ASP A 50 20.52 4.54 5.91
C ASP A 50 21.67 3.51 6.04
N SER A 51 21.45 2.26 5.61
CA SER A 51 22.40 1.15 5.77
C SER A 51 23.24 0.82 4.53
N HIS A 52 22.80 1.20 3.33
CA HIS A 52 23.45 0.81 2.07
C HIS A 52 23.51 1.98 1.07
N GLU A 53 24.68 2.18 0.45
CA GLU A 53 24.95 3.32 -0.44
C GLU A 53 24.32 3.18 -1.84
N ARG A 54 24.00 1.94 -2.28
CA ARG A 54 23.52 1.65 -3.66
C ARG A 54 22.21 0.84 -3.70
N VAL A 55 21.28 1.14 -2.80
CA VAL A 55 19.98 0.45 -2.72
C VAL A 55 19.20 0.51 -4.04
N VAL A 56 19.19 1.67 -4.70
CA VAL A 56 18.45 1.85 -5.96
C VAL A 56 18.97 0.91 -7.05
N ASP A 57 20.28 0.85 -7.24
CA ASP A 57 20.91 -0.01 -8.24
C ASP A 57 20.59 -1.48 -7.97
N GLU A 58 20.61 -1.88 -6.70
CA GLU A 58 20.31 -3.24 -6.29
C GLU A 58 18.84 -3.61 -6.50
N ILE A 59 17.91 -2.72 -6.14
CA ILE A 59 16.48 -2.91 -6.42
C ILE A 59 16.26 -3.08 -7.93
N VAL A 60 16.85 -2.20 -8.75
CA VAL A 60 16.71 -2.26 -10.21
C VAL A 60 17.31 -3.55 -10.77
N ARG A 61 18.48 -3.97 -10.25
CA ARG A 61 19.12 -5.24 -10.63
C ARG A 61 18.21 -6.43 -10.33
N ILE A 62 17.62 -6.48 -9.13
CA ILE A 62 16.70 -7.54 -8.72
C ILE A 62 15.49 -7.57 -9.66
N ILE A 63 14.82 -6.43 -9.86
CA ILE A 63 13.62 -6.35 -10.71
C ILE A 63 13.93 -6.80 -12.14
N ARG A 64 15.06 -6.36 -12.72
CA ARG A 64 15.46 -6.73 -14.09
C ARG A 64 15.87 -8.19 -14.24
N SER A 65 16.31 -8.84 -13.17
CA SER A 65 16.66 -10.26 -13.16
C SER A 65 15.46 -11.18 -12.97
N SER A 66 14.29 -10.62 -12.64
CA SER A 66 13.06 -11.37 -12.39
C SER A 66 12.21 -11.50 -13.66
N ILE A 67 11.53 -12.64 -13.76
CA ILE A 67 10.64 -13.02 -14.87
C ILE A 67 9.37 -12.17 -14.85
N ASP A 68 8.82 -11.93 -13.65
CA ASP A 68 7.60 -11.16 -13.45
C ASP A 68 7.62 -10.41 -12.10
N GLY A 69 6.55 -9.63 -11.84
CA GLY A 69 6.41 -8.85 -10.61
C GLY A 69 6.25 -9.70 -9.34
N SER A 70 5.69 -10.91 -9.45
CA SER A 70 5.54 -11.81 -8.30
C SER A 70 6.91 -12.35 -7.86
N GLN A 71 7.71 -12.79 -8.82
CA GLN A 71 9.07 -13.24 -8.58
C GLN A 71 9.96 -12.08 -8.10
N ALA A 72 9.82 -10.90 -8.69
CA ALA A 72 10.52 -9.69 -8.23
C ALA A 72 10.20 -9.38 -6.76
N ALA A 73 8.94 -9.44 -6.37
CA ALA A 73 8.55 -9.22 -4.97
C ALA A 73 9.20 -10.22 -4.03
N MET A 74 9.22 -11.51 -4.40
CA MET A 74 9.86 -12.56 -3.59
C MET A 74 11.37 -12.33 -3.48
N HIS A 75 12.05 -12.01 -4.59
CA HIS A 75 13.49 -11.75 -4.60
C HIS A 75 13.85 -10.51 -3.78
N LEU A 76 13.07 -9.43 -3.90
CA LEU A 76 13.26 -8.21 -3.10
C LEU A 76 13.15 -8.52 -1.60
N CYS A 77 12.15 -9.29 -1.17
CA CYS A 77 12.02 -9.69 0.23
C CYS A 77 13.23 -10.52 0.69
N ALA A 78 13.63 -11.51 -0.11
CA ALA A 78 14.69 -12.44 0.27
C ALA A 78 16.08 -11.79 0.30
N GLN A 79 16.39 -10.91 -0.65
CA GLN A 79 17.73 -10.32 -0.80
C GLN A 79 17.90 -9.04 0.01
N LEU A 80 16.84 -8.25 0.19
CA LEU A 80 16.90 -6.97 0.92
C LEU A 80 16.32 -7.03 2.33
N GLY A 81 15.76 -8.17 2.75
CA GLY A 81 15.18 -8.34 4.09
C GLY A 81 13.96 -7.45 4.36
N ILE A 82 13.26 -7.00 3.32
CA ILE A 82 12.07 -6.15 3.43
C ILE A 82 10.78 -6.97 3.45
N SER A 83 9.71 -6.39 3.98
CA SER A 83 8.41 -7.02 4.00
C SER A 83 7.77 -7.07 2.61
N LYS A 84 6.81 -7.99 2.44
CA LYS A 84 6.02 -8.12 1.21
C LYS A 84 5.24 -6.84 0.87
N ALA A 85 4.81 -6.08 1.88
CA ALA A 85 4.14 -4.80 1.69
C ALA A 85 5.09 -3.79 1.02
N THR A 86 6.31 -3.68 1.52
CA THR A 86 7.36 -2.81 0.96
C THR A 86 7.78 -3.25 -0.43
N ALA A 87 7.97 -4.54 -0.66
CA ALA A 87 8.29 -5.06 -1.99
C ALA A 87 7.20 -4.70 -3.01
N LYS A 88 5.92 -4.88 -2.66
CA LYS A 88 4.79 -4.45 -3.51
C LYS A 88 4.77 -2.95 -3.72
N TYR A 89 5.05 -2.16 -2.68
CA TYR A 89 5.12 -0.70 -2.79
C TYR A 89 6.22 -0.27 -3.77
N ILE A 90 7.41 -0.87 -3.71
CA ILE A 90 8.52 -0.59 -4.64
C ILE A 90 8.10 -0.87 -6.08
N LEU A 91 7.45 -2.01 -6.34
CA LEU A 91 7.07 -2.42 -7.70
C LEU A 91 6.03 -1.50 -8.35
N VAL A 92 5.25 -0.75 -7.57
CA VAL A 92 4.30 0.23 -8.10
C VAL A 92 4.88 1.64 -8.22
N LEU A 93 6.11 1.87 -7.76
CA LEU A 93 6.76 3.17 -7.89
C LEU A 93 7.12 3.44 -9.36
N PRO A 94 6.89 4.67 -9.87
CA PRO A 94 7.43 5.08 -11.16
C PRO A 94 8.96 5.01 -11.15
N LEU A 95 9.57 4.59 -12.25
CA LEU A 95 11.03 4.48 -12.36
C LEU A 95 11.74 5.81 -12.07
N SER A 96 11.15 6.93 -12.47
CA SER A 96 11.63 8.29 -12.14
C SER A 96 11.65 8.56 -10.64
N THR A 97 10.69 8.02 -9.89
CA THR A 97 10.62 8.14 -8.43
C THR A 97 11.64 7.25 -7.75
N LEU A 98 11.87 6.05 -8.28
CA LEU A 98 12.82 5.10 -7.72
C LEU A 98 14.26 5.58 -7.91
N THR A 99 14.57 6.12 -9.09
CA THR A 99 15.92 6.62 -9.44
C THR A 99 16.30 7.94 -8.77
N SER A 100 15.31 8.77 -8.43
CA SER A 100 15.53 10.01 -7.68
C SER A 100 15.42 9.84 -6.17
N LEU A 101 15.11 8.63 -5.68
CA LEU A 101 14.88 8.40 -4.26
C LEU A 101 16.18 8.60 -3.48
N SER A 102 16.19 9.59 -2.58
CA SER A 102 17.30 9.85 -1.67
C SER A 102 16.87 9.72 -0.20
N PRO A 103 17.82 9.62 0.75
CA PRO A 103 17.49 9.67 2.18
C PRO A 103 16.71 10.93 2.58
N LYS A 104 17.00 12.07 1.94
CA LYS A 104 16.29 13.34 2.16
C LYS A 104 14.84 13.25 1.70
N ASP A 105 14.59 12.65 0.54
CA ASP A 105 13.24 12.48 0.00
C ASP A 105 12.43 11.49 0.84
N LEU A 106 13.05 10.40 1.28
CA LEU A 106 12.42 9.44 2.18
C LEU A 106 12.03 10.08 3.51
N LYS A 107 12.93 10.89 4.09
CA LYS A 107 12.61 11.67 5.31
C LYS A 107 11.41 12.58 5.07
N LYS A 108 11.37 13.33 3.97
CA LYS A 108 10.24 14.19 3.63
C LYS A 108 8.93 13.40 3.47
N LYS A 109 8.95 12.30 2.71
CA LYS A 109 7.79 11.43 2.50
C LYS A 109 7.28 10.81 3.81
N CYS A 110 8.18 10.47 4.74
CA CYS A 110 7.80 10.00 6.07
C CYS A 110 7.06 11.07 6.86
N GLU A 111 7.58 12.31 6.88
CA GLU A 111 6.93 13.42 7.58
C GLU A 111 5.57 13.78 6.97
N GLU A 112 5.46 13.78 5.63
CA GLU A 112 4.18 13.94 4.95
C GLU A 112 3.19 12.82 5.31
N HIS A 113 3.66 11.59 5.39
CA HIS A 113 2.83 10.45 5.76
C HIS A 113 2.34 10.54 7.21
N LYS A 114 3.20 10.97 8.15
CA LYS A 114 2.81 11.22 9.54
C LYS A 114 1.72 12.28 9.65
N ARG A 115 1.84 13.38 8.88
CA ARG A 115 0.80 14.43 8.83
C ARG A 115 -0.51 13.89 8.29
N LEU A 116 -0.47 13.08 7.22
CA LEU A 116 -1.67 12.43 6.67
C LEU A 116 -2.36 11.54 7.72
N VAL A 117 -1.58 10.72 8.45
CA VAL A 117 -2.13 9.86 9.51
C VAL A 117 -2.72 10.68 10.64
N ALA A 118 -2.07 11.77 11.05
CA ALA A 118 -2.60 12.68 12.08
C ALA A 118 -3.94 13.28 11.65
N SER A 119 -4.04 13.84 10.43
CA SER A 119 -5.29 14.40 9.92
C SER A 119 -6.39 13.36 9.78
N LEU A 120 -6.06 12.12 9.45
CA LEU A 120 -7.05 11.04 9.42
C LEU A 120 -7.54 10.67 10.82
N ASN A 121 -6.64 10.59 11.79
CA ASN A 121 -7.04 10.35 13.18
C ASN A 121 -7.93 11.48 13.70
N GLU A 122 -7.63 12.74 13.39
CA GLU A 122 -8.51 13.88 13.72
C GLU A 122 -9.91 13.71 13.12
N LEU A 123 -10.02 13.33 11.84
CA LEU A 123 -11.31 13.04 11.21
C LEU A 123 -12.08 11.90 11.89
N PHE A 124 -11.38 10.90 12.44
CA PHE A 124 -12.00 9.77 13.15
C PHE A 124 -12.36 10.07 14.60
N GLU A 125 -11.65 10.98 15.27
CA GLU A 125 -11.97 11.41 16.63
C GLU A 125 -13.11 12.44 16.67
N GLU A 126 -13.39 13.13 15.56
CA GLU A 126 -14.52 14.07 15.41
C GLU A 126 -15.84 13.40 14.96
N SER A 127 -15.89 12.07 14.84
CA SER A 127 -17.09 11.27 14.49
C SER A 127 -17.65 10.50 15.69
#